data_AF-A0AAJ3HPY5-F1
#
_entry.id   AF-A0AAJ3HPY5-F1
#
_cell.length_a   1.000
_cell.length_b   1.000
_cell.length_c   1.000
_cell.angle_alpha   90.00
_cell.angle_beta   90.00
_cell.angle_gamma   90.00
#
_symmetry.space_group_name_H-M   'P 1'
#
loop_
_entity.id
_entity.type
_entity.pdbx_description
1 polymer ?
#
loop_
_entity_poly.entity_id
_entity_poly.type
_entity_poly.pdbx_seq_one_letter_code
_entity_poly.pdbx_strand_id
1 'polypeptide(L)'
;MKNINIEKSAYINQNANVFVVNDNAKLMAMGAEPEPAYVYSQSNNSEIVCFEERAQIYGDSSEVIYENPAEFTPTTNNKFVTFAENTIICPGNKSVNCAFGNGAIFYTGYELLKGQELTHKTNSYNDYKFLENSICFSSGSDSTIYTSPSNYCVINAKLITTGNYSRIDDYSPASNNIILSMGDKNRVGSKGCRALLSTGDNVYARIENAALSEKVNYLVEKQEIICLGKESRVSTDNKSIVVVKEDMEWVKVGIKSILAVITMINDRPDILLFYTENEENEYPANIADAQKINSGWYYKLNENKELVKVNNPNYQP
;
A
#
# COMPACT_ATOMS: atom_id res chain seq x y z
N MET A 1 -2.75 -3.25 -33.34
CA MET A 1 -2.76 -4.59 -32.69
C MET A 1 -4.00 -5.41 -33.07
N LYS A 2 -3.90 -6.74 -33.07
CA LYS A 2 -5.05 -7.65 -33.26
C LYS A 2 -5.78 -7.85 -31.93
N ASN A 3 -7.12 -7.95 -31.98
CA ASN A 3 -7.94 -8.31 -30.82
C ASN A 3 -8.16 -9.83 -30.77
N ILE A 4 -8.00 -10.44 -29.60
CA ILE A 4 -8.22 -11.87 -29.38
C ILE A 4 -9.20 -12.05 -28.22
N ASN A 5 -10.37 -12.64 -28.49
CA ASN A 5 -11.33 -13.05 -27.47
C ASN A 5 -11.02 -14.48 -27.04
N ILE A 6 -10.89 -14.70 -25.74
CA ILE A 6 -10.59 -16.02 -25.18
C ILE A 6 -11.81 -16.59 -24.47
N GLU A 7 -12.36 -17.67 -25.05
CA GLU A 7 -13.48 -18.42 -24.49
C GLU A 7 -13.03 -19.64 -23.65
N LYS A 8 -11.73 -19.99 -23.60
CA LYS A 8 -11.15 -21.11 -22.84
C LYS A 8 -9.72 -20.80 -22.34
N SER A 9 -8.82 -21.77 -22.26
CA SER A 9 -7.39 -21.51 -22.04
C SER A 9 -6.69 -21.22 -23.37
N ALA A 10 -5.79 -20.24 -23.40
CA ALA A 10 -5.07 -19.85 -24.61
C ALA A 10 -3.60 -19.53 -24.33
N TYR A 11 -2.77 -19.78 -25.34
CA TYR A 11 -1.40 -19.30 -25.44
C TYR A 11 -1.31 -18.30 -26.58
N ILE A 12 -0.81 -17.11 -26.31
CA ILE A 12 -0.64 -16.04 -27.28
C ILE A 12 0.85 -15.72 -27.37
N ASN A 13 1.42 -15.85 -28.55
CA ASN A 13 2.86 -15.67 -28.83
C ASN A 13 3.16 -14.45 -29.71
N GLN A 14 2.29 -13.45 -29.67
CA GLN A 14 2.37 -12.21 -30.44
C GLN A 14 1.77 -11.08 -29.61
N ASN A 15 2.25 -9.86 -29.82
CA ASN A 15 1.68 -8.69 -29.13
C ASN A 15 0.26 -8.47 -29.64
N ALA A 16 -0.70 -8.51 -28.73
CA ALA A 16 -2.12 -8.42 -29.05
C ALA A 16 -2.89 -7.76 -27.92
N ASN A 17 -4.06 -7.21 -28.26
CA ASN A 17 -5.06 -6.88 -27.28
C ASN A 17 -5.84 -8.15 -26.97
N VAL A 18 -5.75 -8.61 -25.73
CA VAL A 18 -6.34 -9.87 -25.30
C VAL A 18 -7.52 -9.58 -24.39
N PHE A 19 -8.70 -10.05 -24.77
CA PHE A 19 -9.92 -9.95 -23.99
C PHE A 19 -10.26 -11.33 -23.44
N VAL A 20 -10.10 -11.50 -22.13
CA VAL A 20 -10.46 -12.72 -21.39
C VAL A 20 -11.89 -12.53 -20.90
N VAL A 21 -12.83 -13.26 -21.49
CA VAL A 21 -14.27 -13.03 -21.29
C VAL A 21 -15.00 -14.21 -20.63
N ASN A 22 -14.31 -15.35 -20.40
CA ASN A 22 -14.89 -16.53 -19.78
C ASN A 22 -14.32 -16.79 -18.38
N ASP A 23 -15.20 -17.10 -17.43
CA ASP A 23 -14.83 -17.48 -16.08
C ASP A 23 -13.86 -18.68 -16.09
N ASN A 24 -12.87 -18.66 -15.20
CA ASN A 24 -11.83 -19.70 -15.07
C ASN A 24 -10.90 -19.85 -16.29
N ALA A 25 -10.89 -18.88 -17.21
CA ALA A 25 -9.94 -18.89 -18.32
C ALA A 25 -8.49 -18.87 -17.82
N LYS A 26 -7.62 -19.55 -18.57
CA LYS A 26 -6.16 -19.55 -18.31
C LYS A 26 -5.44 -19.00 -19.52
N LEU A 27 -4.72 -17.90 -19.35
CA LEU A 27 -3.99 -17.25 -20.41
C LEU A 27 -2.51 -17.25 -20.09
N MET A 28 -1.70 -17.63 -21.07
CA MET A 28 -0.29 -17.30 -21.11
C MET A 28 -0.02 -16.42 -22.34
N ALA A 29 0.44 -15.19 -22.10
CA ALA A 29 0.73 -14.22 -23.14
C ALA A 29 2.23 -13.89 -23.18
N MET A 30 2.79 -13.91 -24.38
CA MET A 30 4.19 -13.60 -24.67
C MET A 30 4.25 -12.88 -26.02
N GLY A 31 4.87 -11.72 -26.05
CA GLY A 31 5.10 -10.93 -27.25
C GLY A 31 6.59 -10.65 -27.44
N ALA A 32 7.01 -10.39 -28.68
CA ALA A 32 8.39 -10.01 -29.03
C ALA A 32 8.44 -8.70 -29.83
N GLU A 33 7.31 -8.01 -30.02
CA GLU A 33 7.23 -6.78 -30.79
C GLU A 33 7.40 -5.50 -29.92
N PRO A 34 7.65 -4.33 -30.53
CA PRO A 34 7.98 -3.10 -29.80
C PRO A 34 6.81 -2.45 -29.03
N GLU A 35 5.56 -2.73 -29.41
CA GLU A 35 4.36 -2.13 -28.83
C GLU A 35 3.83 -2.99 -27.66
N PRO A 36 3.47 -2.43 -26.50
CA PRO A 36 3.04 -3.23 -25.36
C PRO A 36 1.70 -3.94 -25.61
N ALA A 37 1.58 -5.20 -25.19
CA ALA A 37 0.30 -5.90 -25.15
C ALA A 37 -0.62 -5.35 -24.06
N TYR A 38 -1.91 -5.39 -24.36
CA TYR A 38 -2.97 -5.05 -23.44
C TYR A 38 -3.76 -6.30 -23.12
N VAL A 39 -3.92 -6.64 -21.85
CA VAL A 39 -4.72 -7.79 -21.40
C VAL A 39 -5.86 -7.28 -20.54
N TYR A 40 -7.09 -7.49 -21.00
CA TYR A 40 -8.31 -7.12 -20.29
C TYR A 40 -9.00 -8.39 -19.79
N SER A 41 -9.16 -8.52 -18.48
CA SER A 41 -9.89 -9.62 -17.85
C SER A 41 -11.29 -9.16 -17.46
N GLN A 42 -12.29 -9.56 -18.24
CA GLN A 42 -13.73 -9.35 -18.00
C GLN A 42 -14.39 -10.57 -17.34
N SER A 43 -13.60 -11.54 -16.90
CA SER A 43 -14.05 -12.80 -16.32
C SER A 43 -13.65 -12.99 -14.86
N ASN A 44 -14.38 -13.82 -14.13
CA ASN A 44 -14.05 -14.22 -12.76
C ASN A 44 -13.06 -15.40 -12.74
N ASN A 45 -12.30 -15.52 -11.64
CA ASN A 45 -11.39 -16.65 -11.38
C ASN A 45 -10.37 -16.93 -12.50
N SER A 46 -10.01 -15.92 -13.29
CA SER A 46 -9.09 -16.09 -14.42
C SER A 46 -7.64 -16.12 -13.95
N GLU A 47 -6.82 -16.94 -14.59
CA GLU A 47 -5.39 -17.03 -14.34
C GLU A 47 -4.64 -16.53 -15.57
N ILE A 48 -3.95 -15.40 -15.42
CA ILE A 48 -3.24 -14.73 -16.51
C ILE A 48 -1.77 -14.65 -16.14
N VAL A 49 -0.92 -15.24 -17.00
CA VAL A 49 0.53 -15.16 -16.90
C VAL A 49 1.06 -14.40 -18.12
N CYS A 50 1.77 -13.30 -17.89
CA CYS A 50 2.29 -12.42 -18.93
C CYS A 50 3.82 -12.30 -18.85
N PHE A 51 4.50 -12.57 -19.96
CA PHE A 51 5.96 -12.46 -20.08
C PHE A 51 6.41 -11.25 -20.89
N GLU A 52 5.49 -10.39 -21.31
CA GLU A 52 5.76 -9.28 -22.21
C GLU A 52 6.11 -8.00 -21.47
N GLU A 53 7.25 -7.40 -21.83
CA GLU A 53 7.70 -6.13 -21.25
C GLU A 53 6.70 -5.02 -21.52
N ARG A 54 6.53 -4.12 -20.55
CA ARG A 54 5.63 -2.97 -20.62
C ARG A 54 4.15 -3.34 -20.82
N ALA A 55 3.79 -4.61 -20.63
CA ALA A 55 2.41 -5.06 -20.74
C ALA A 55 1.49 -4.24 -19.81
N GLN A 56 0.25 -4.06 -20.25
CA GLN A 56 -0.77 -3.37 -19.47
C GLN A 56 -1.90 -4.37 -19.20
N ILE A 57 -2.04 -4.75 -17.94
CA ILE A 57 -2.93 -5.81 -17.50
C ILE A 57 -4.05 -5.20 -16.64
N TYR A 58 -5.28 -5.33 -17.11
CA TYR A 58 -6.46 -4.79 -16.47
C TYR A 58 -7.31 -5.93 -15.94
N GLY A 59 -7.46 -5.99 -14.62
CA GLY A 59 -8.33 -6.94 -13.95
C GLY A 59 -9.80 -6.55 -13.95
N ASP A 60 -10.15 -5.48 -14.67
CA ASP A 60 -11.51 -5.07 -14.95
C ASP A 60 -11.48 -4.17 -16.20
N SER A 61 -12.31 -4.44 -17.21
CA SER A 61 -12.32 -3.57 -18.40
C SER A 61 -13.08 -2.30 -18.06
N SER A 62 -12.35 -1.24 -17.69
CA SER A 62 -12.90 0.10 -17.47
C SER A 62 -13.44 0.78 -18.74
N GLU A 63 -13.57 0.07 -19.87
CA GLU A 63 -14.15 0.65 -21.10
C GLU A 63 -15.68 0.84 -21.01
N VAL A 64 -16.34 0.26 -20.02
CA VAL A 64 -17.74 0.58 -19.72
C VAL A 64 -17.77 1.62 -18.60
N ILE A 65 -17.93 2.90 -18.96
CA ILE A 65 -18.33 3.95 -18.03
C ILE A 65 -19.78 3.65 -17.65
N TYR A 66 -20.00 3.15 -16.44
CA TYR A 66 -21.35 2.96 -15.91
C TYR A 66 -21.89 4.32 -15.47
N GLU A 67 -23.00 4.76 -16.07
CA GLU A 67 -23.72 5.98 -15.64
C GLU A 67 -24.20 5.87 -14.18
N ASN A 68 -24.38 4.63 -13.69
CA ASN A 68 -24.76 4.30 -12.33
C ASN A 68 -23.72 3.38 -11.67
N PRO A 69 -22.96 3.86 -10.65
CA PRO A 69 -21.98 3.04 -9.92
C PRO A 69 -22.58 1.79 -9.25
N ALA A 70 -23.89 1.76 -8.97
CA ALA A 70 -24.54 0.59 -8.39
C ALA A 70 -24.61 -0.61 -9.35
N GLU A 71 -24.60 -0.38 -10.67
CA GLU A 71 -24.66 -1.41 -11.72
C GLU A 71 -23.29 -2.03 -12.03
N PHE A 72 -22.22 -1.44 -11.50
CA PHE A 72 -20.86 -1.86 -11.77
C PHE A 72 -20.54 -3.21 -11.11
N THR A 73 -20.34 -4.30 -11.86
CA THR A 73 -20.07 -5.61 -11.24
C THR A 73 -18.62 -6.01 -11.49
N PRO A 74 -17.67 -5.67 -10.58
CA PRO A 74 -16.27 -5.93 -10.85
C PRO A 74 -16.01 -7.42 -10.90
N THR A 75 -15.14 -7.83 -11.82
CA THR A 75 -14.72 -9.22 -11.86
C THR A 75 -13.91 -9.55 -10.61
N THR A 76 -14.05 -10.79 -10.14
CA THR A 76 -13.51 -11.22 -8.85
C THR A 76 -12.57 -12.41 -8.97
N ASN A 77 -11.66 -12.54 -7.98
CA ASN A 77 -10.80 -13.71 -7.79
C ASN A 77 -9.81 -13.99 -8.93
N ASN A 78 -9.48 -12.97 -9.71
CA ASN A 78 -8.50 -13.11 -10.77
C ASN A 78 -7.08 -13.20 -10.21
N LYS A 79 -6.21 -13.93 -10.91
CA LYS A 79 -4.80 -14.07 -10.62
C LYS A 79 -3.97 -13.58 -11.80
N PHE A 80 -3.19 -12.54 -11.58
CA PHE A 80 -2.28 -11.98 -12.56
C PHE A 80 -0.84 -12.22 -12.12
N VAL A 81 -0.02 -12.76 -13.00
CA VAL A 81 1.40 -12.99 -12.77
C VAL A 81 2.19 -12.45 -13.95
N THR A 82 3.17 -11.61 -13.68
CA THR A 82 4.11 -11.15 -14.71
C THR A 82 5.55 -11.29 -14.25
N PHE A 83 6.42 -11.67 -15.19
CA PHE A 83 7.87 -11.67 -15.00
C PHE A 83 8.55 -10.53 -15.75
N ALA A 84 7.78 -9.73 -16.46
CA ALA A 84 8.28 -8.75 -17.39
C ALA A 84 8.50 -7.39 -16.71
N GLU A 85 9.44 -6.63 -17.26
CA GLU A 85 9.78 -5.31 -16.75
C GLU A 85 8.75 -4.26 -17.17
N ASN A 86 8.61 -3.21 -16.35
CA ASN A 86 7.78 -2.04 -16.60
C ASN A 86 6.29 -2.35 -16.84
N THR A 87 5.81 -3.49 -16.36
CA THR A 87 4.40 -3.90 -16.49
C THR A 87 3.50 -3.03 -15.62
N ILE A 88 2.39 -2.58 -16.18
CA ILE A 88 1.33 -1.89 -15.45
C ILE A 88 0.21 -2.90 -15.16
N ILE A 89 -0.20 -2.98 -13.91
CA ILE A 89 -1.30 -3.84 -13.47
C ILE A 89 -2.34 -2.98 -12.77
N CYS A 90 -3.56 -2.96 -13.31
CA CYS A 90 -4.73 -2.42 -12.65
C CYS A 90 -5.53 -3.58 -12.04
N PRO A 91 -5.23 -3.99 -10.79
CA PRO A 91 -5.84 -5.15 -10.16
C PRO A 91 -7.37 -5.04 -10.07
N GLY A 92 -8.05 -6.14 -10.39
CA GLY A 92 -9.49 -6.31 -10.15
C GLY A 92 -9.82 -6.54 -8.67
N ASN A 93 -11.09 -6.77 -8.37
CA ASN A 93 -11.54 -7.01 -6.98
C ASN A 93 -11.17 -8.43 -6.50
N LYS A 94 -10.85 -8.59 -5.20
CA LYS A 94 -10.45 -9.88 -4.60
C LYS A 94 -9.38 -10.62 -5.39
N SER A 95 -8.44 -9.88 -5.99
CA SER A 95 -7.47 -10.44 -6.94
C SER A 95 -6.10 -10.68 -6.31
N VAL A 96 -5.33 -11.58 -6.91
CA VAL A 96 -3.92 -11.80 -6.56
C VAL A 96 -3.06 -11.36 -7.73
N ASN A 97 -2.17 -10.40 -7.51
CA ASN A 97 -1.39 -9.77 -8.55
C ASN A 97 0.08 -9.83 -8.16
N CYS A 98 0.89 -10.45 -9.01
CA CYS A 98 2.31 -10.64 -8.77
C CYS A 98 3.13 -10.09 -9.94
N ALA A 99 4.03 -9.15 -9.66
CA ALA A 99 5.01 -8.66 -10.63
C ALA A 99 6.43 -8.95 -10.14
N PHE A 100 7.18 -9.71 -10.95
CA PHE A 100 8.54 -10.11 -10.65
C PHE A 100 9.60 -9.29 -11.41
N GLY A 101 9.23 -8.61 -12.50
CA GLY A 101 10.13 -7.73 -13.24
C GLY A 101 10.29 -6.35 -12.59
N ASN A 102 11.37 -5.65 -12.94
CA ASN A 102 11.67 -4.31 -12.46
C ASN A 102 10.64 -3.28 -12.96
N GLY A 103 10.48 -2.16 -12.24
CA GLY A 103 9.66 -1.03 -12.69
C GLY A 103 8.16 -1.32 -12.78
N ALA A 104 7.67 -2.41 -12.19
CA ALA A 104 6.26 -2.73 -12.21
C ALA A 104 5.43 -1.67 -11.45
N ILE A 105 4.27 -1.32 -12.01
CA ILE A 105 3.35 -0.35 -11.41
C ILE A 105 2.00 -1.01 -11.17
N PHE A 106 1.52 -0.95 -9.93
CA PHE A 106 0.17 -1.37 -9.56
C PHE A 106 -0.70 -0.15 -9.31
N TYR A 107 -1.85 -0.07 -9.98
CA TYR A 107 -2.88 0.93 -9.72
C TYR A 107 -4.08 0.28 -9.04
N THR A 108 -4.04 0.23 -7.72
CA THR A 108 -5.10 -0.35 -6.90
C THR A 108 -6.15 0.71 -6.57
N GLY A 109 -7.40 0.44 -6.87
CA GLY A 109 -8.48 1.43 -6.74
C GLY A 109 -8.65 2.12 -8.08
N TYR A 110 -9.89 2.19 -8.56
CA TYR A 110 -10.18 2.56 -9.94
C TYR A 110 -9.52 3.89 -10.33
N GLU A 111 -8.81 3.83 -11.46
CA GLU A 111 -8.38 4.99 -12.21
C GLU A 111 -9.60 5.47 -13.01
N LEU A 112 -10.21 6.58 -12.60
CA LEU A 112 -11.08 7.33 -13.50
C LEU A 112 -10.19 7.90 -14.61
N LEU A 113 -10.13 7.22 -15.75
CA LEU A 113 -9.56 7.76 -16.97
C LEU A 113 -10.37 9.00 -17.37
N LYS A 114 -9.89 10.17 -16.96
CA LYS A 114 -10.37 11.53 -17.26
C LYS A 114 -11.69 11.96 -16.60
N GLY A 115 -11.57 12.75 -15.54
CA GLY A 115 -12.25 14.05 -15.44
C GLY A 115 -13.78 14.07 -15.32
N GLN A 116 -14.39 13.21 -14.51
CA GLN A 116 -15.73 13.49 -13.99
C GLN A 116 -15.68 13.70 -12.48
N GLU A 117 -15.82 14.96 -12.06
CA GLU A 117 -16.23 15.26 -10.69
C GLU A 117 -17.64 14.68 -10.50
N LEU A 118 -17.78 13.65 -9.66
CA LEU A 118 -19.09 13.17 -9.21
C LEU A 118 -19.66 14.19 -8.21
N THR A 119 -20.07 15.36 -8.71
CA THR A 119 -20.85 16.34 -7.96
C THR A 119 -22.30 15.88 -7.88
N HIS A 120 -22.61 14.93 -7.01
CA HIS A 120 -23.99 14.76 -6.53
C HIS A 120 -24.05 14.71 -5.01
N LYS A 121 -24.38 15.89 -4.48
CA LYS A 121 -24.91 16.13 -3.14
C LYS A 121 -26.17 15.27 -2.95
N THR A 122 -26.07 14.12 -2.30
CA THR A 122 -27.02 13.59 -1.30
C THR A 122 -26.67 12.14 -0.96
N ASN A 123 -26.08 11.94 0.23
CA ASN A 123 -26.09 10.77 1.10
C ASN A 123 -26.61 9.42 0.53
N SER A 124 -25.71 8.45 0.37
CA SER A 124 -25.70 7.24 1.20
C SER A 124 -24.35 6.51 1.01
N TYR A 125 -23.72 6.06 2.10
CA TYR A 125 -22.45 5.32 2.05
C TYR A 125 -22.62 3.86 1.59
N ASN A 126 -23.78 3.49 1.01
CA ASN A 126 -24.09 2.11 0.61
C ASN A 126 -23.59 1.75 -0.80
N ASP A 127 -23.08 2.71 -1.58
CA ASP A 127 -22.74 2.49 -3.01
C ASP A 127 -21.23 2.46 -3.30
N TYR A 128 -20.37 2.50 -2.28
CA TYR A 128 -18.93 2.34 -2.48
C TYR A 128 -18.60 0.87 -2.70
N LYS A 129 -18.29 0.48 -3.94
CA LYS A 129 -17.68 -0.82 -4.22
C LYS A 129 -16.21 -0.74 -3.85
N PHE A 130 -15.93 -1.14 -2.63
CA PHE A 130 -14.57 -1.33 -2.14
C PHE A 130 -13.83 -2.33 -3.03
N LEU A 131 -12.59 -2.00 -3.38
CA LEU A 131 -11.65 -3.07 -3.71
C LEU A 131 -11.24 -3.68 -2.38
N GLU A 132 -11.64 -4.92 -2.18
CA GLU A 132 -11.39 -5.65 -0.95
C GLU A 132 -10.55 -6.87 -1.19
N ASN A 133 -9.72 -7.19 -0.21
CA ASN A 133 -9.04 -8.48 -0.14
C ASN A 133 -8.13 -8.78 -1.34
N SER A 134 -7.69 -7.74 -2.06
CA SER A 134 -6.69 -7.89 -3.12
C SER A 134 -5.28 -7.94 -2.55
N ILE A 135 -4.43 -8.75 -3.18
CA ILE A 135 -3.01 -8.85 -2.88
C ILE A 135 -2.25 -8.30 -4.07
N CYS A 136 -1.42 -7.28 -3.82
CA CYS A 136 -0.47 -6.75 -4.79
C CYS A 136 0.92 -7.06 -4.28
N PHE A 137 1.64 -7.93 -5.00
CA PHE A 137 2.99 -8.36 -4.67
C PHE A 137 3.94 -7.93 -5.78
N SER A 138 4.95 -7.14 -5.42
CA SER A 138 6.04 -6.77 -6.29
C SER A 138 7.38 -7.22 -5.73
N SER A 139 8.29 -7.69 -6.59
CA SER A 139 9.66 -8.05 -6.19
C SER A 139 10.76 -7.44 -7.05
N GLY A 140 10.41 -6.83 -8.19
CA GLY A 140 11.37 -6.06 -8.97
C GLY A 140 11.77 -4.76 -8.29
N SER A 141 12.97 -4.26 -8.63
CA SER A 141 13.44 -2.95 -8.18
C SER A 141 12.59 -1.83 -8.78
N ASP A 142 12.57 -0.66 -8.14
CA ASP A 142 11.86 0.54 -8.61
C ASP A 142 10.36 0.33 -8.84
N SER A 143 9.79 -0.67 -8.19
CA SER A 143 8.37 -0.97 -8.34
C SER A 143 7.52 0.00 -7.52
N THR A 144 6.33 0.31 -8.03
CA THR A 144 5.40 1.19 -7.32
C THR A 144 4.01 0.58 -7.18
N ILE A 145 3.46 0.63 -5.97
CA ILE A 145 2.07 0.30 -5.70
C ILE A 145 1.35 1.58 -5.29
N TYR A 146 0.40 2.02 -6.12
CA TYR A 146 -0.46 3.17 -5.87
C TYR A 146 -1.84 2.70 -5.42
N THR A 147 -2.42 3.35 -4.42
CA THR A 147 -3.87 3.34 -4.22
C THR A 147 -4.51 4.64 -4.70
N SER A 148 -5.71 4.57 -5.29
CA SER A 148 -6.40 5.73 -5.88
C SER A 148 -6.64 6.85 -4.85
N PRO A 149 -6.42 8.13 -5.20
CA PRO A 149 -6.57 9.24 -4.27
C PRO A 149 -8.04 9.66 -4.03
N SER A 150 -8.32 10.02 -2.77
CA SER A 150 -9.35 10.97 -2.32
C SER A 150 -10.83 10.57 -2.35
N ASN A 151 -11.31 9.66 -3.21
CA ASN A 151 -12.75 9.35 -3.30
C ASN A 151 -13.10 7.85 -3.18
N TYR A 152 -12.11 6.97 -3.16
CA TYR A 152 -12.32 5.52 -3.12
C TYR A 152 -11.48 4.91 -1.99
N CYS A 153 -12.11 4.08 -1.17
CA CYS A 153 -11.41 3.34 -0.13
C CYS A 153 -11.02 1.95 -0.68
N VAL A 154 -9.73 1.72 -0.92
CA VAL A 154 -9.19 0.36 -0.98
C VAL A 154 -9.10 -0.12 0.45
N ILE A 155 -9.81 -1.21 0.80
CA ILE A 155 -9.78 -1.74 2.16
C ILE A 155 -9.36 -3.20 2.20
N ASN A 156 -8.79 -3.62 3.32
CA ASN A 156 -8.38 -5.01 3.56
C ASN A 156 -7.43 -5.56 2.47
N ALA A 157 -6.71 -4.69 1.76
CA ALA A 157 -5.73 -5.10 0.77
C ALA A 157 -4.37 -5.39 1.44
N LYS A 158 -3.59 -6.26 0.80
CA LYS A 158 -2.20 -6.52 1.15
C LYS A 158 -1.31 -5.94 0.07
N LEU A 159 -0.54 -4.91 0.43
CA LEU A 159 0.38 -4.23 -0.46
C LEU A 159 1.79 -4.67 -0.07
N ILE A 160 2.45 -5.44 -0.94
CA ILE A 160 3.71 -6.10 -0.64
C ILE A 160 4.74 -5.70 -1.69
N THR A 161 5.83 -5.09 -1.24
CA THR A 161 7.03 -4.91 -2.07
C THR A 161 8.23 -5.57 -1.44
N THR A 162 9.03 -6.24 -2.26
CA THR A 162 10.29 -6.91 -1.85
C THR A 162 11.51 -6.42 -2.64
N GLY A 163 11.31 -5.51 -3.59
CA GLY A 163 12.40 -4.91 -4.37
C GLY A 163 13.01 -3.71 -3.67
N ASN A 164 14.19 -3.29 -4.14
CA ASN A 164 14.86 -2.07 -3.69
C ASN A 164 14.27 -0.83 -4.38
N TYR A 165 14.46 0.35 -3.77
CA TYR A 165 13.96 1.64 -4.29
C TYR A 165 12.46 1.67 -4.61
N SER A 166 11.70 0.74 -4.04
CA SER A 166 10.29 0.59 -4.33
C SER A 166 9.45 1.54 -3.48
N ARG A 167 8.24 1.82 -3.98
CA ARG A 167 7.33 2.77 -3.38
C ARG A 167 5.95 2.16 -3.17
N ILE A 168 5.38 2.38 -2.00
CA ILE A 168 3.96 2.14 -1.74
C ILE A 168 3.34 3.48 -1.37
N ASP A 169 2.42 3.95 -2.20
CA ASP A 169 1.63 5.16 -1.97
C ASP A 169 0.16 4.78 -1.78
N ASP A 170 -0.19 4.47 -0.54
CA ASP A 170 -1.55 4.17 -0.14
C ASP A 170 -2.32 5.46 0.16
N TYR A 171 -2.84 6.12 -0.89
CA TYR A 171 -3.66 7.33 -0.75
C TYR A 171 -5.10 7.05 -0.32
N SER A 172 -5.50 5.79 -0.17
CA SER A 172 -6.82 5.40 0.30
C SER A 172 -7.05 5.89 1.73
N PRO A 173 -8.09 6.70 1.97
CA PRO A 173 -8.39 7.21 3.30
C PRO A 173 -8.87 6.08 4.21
N ALA A 174 -8.32 5.98 5.42
CA ALA A 174 -8.70 4.97 6.42
C ALA A 174 -8.71 3.52 5.88
N SER A 175 -7.72 3.19 5.05
CA SER A 175 -7.69 1.98 4.22
C SER A 175 -7.70 0.65 4.98
N ASN A 176 -7.37 0.59 6.27
CA ASN A 176 -7.23 -0.66 7.03
C ASN A 176 -6.30 -1.71 6.34
N ASN A 177 -5.49 -1.25 5.38
CA ASN A 177 -4.63 -2.11 4.57
C ASN A 177 -3.47 -2.65 5.41
N ILE A 178 -2.94 -3.80 4.99
CA ILE A 178 -1.68 -4.34 5.49
C ILE A 178 -0.59 -4.04 4.47
N ILE A 179 0.48 -3.41 4.91
CA ILE A 179 1.62 -3.06 4.08
C ILE A 179 2.85 -3.87 4.53
N LEU A 180 3.50 -4.52 3.59
CA LEU A 180 4.79 -5.21 3.79
C LEU A 180 5.80 -4.59 2.82
N SER A 181 6.87 -3.99 3.33
CA SER A 181 7.90 -3.34 2.51
C SER A 181 9.28 -3.82 2.92
N MET A 182 9.83 -4.77 2.15
CA MET A 182 11.09 -5.44 2.46
C MET A 182 12.10 -5.10 1.36
N GLY A 183 13.01 -4.17 1.59
CA GLY A 183 13.98 -3.77 0.56
C GLY A 183 14.64 -2.45 0.91
N ASP A 184 15.83 -2.23 0.35
CA ASP A 184 16.62 -1.06 0.67
C ASP A 184 16.06 0.18 0.00
N LYS A 185 16.04 1.28 0.76
CA LYS A 185 15.59 2.62 0.33
C LYS A 185 14.11 2.65 -0.09
N ASN A 186 13.31 1.74 0.43
CA ASN A 186 11.89 1.74 0.16
C ASN A 186 11.17 2.90 0.85
N ARG A 187 10.13 3.39 0.18
CA ARG A 187 9.27 4.47 0.66
C ARG A 187 7.84 4.00 0.80
N VAL A 188 7.26 4.21 1.98
CA VAL A 188 5.86 3.97 2.28
C VAL A 188 5.20 5.30 2.66
N GLY A 189 4.19 5.69 1.90
CA GLY A 189 3.21 6.70 2.31
C GLY A 189 1.85 6.01 2.45
N SER A 190 1.16 6.17 3.58
CA SER A 190 -0.20 5.66 3.74
C SER A 190 -1.08 6.66 4.46
N LYS A 191 -2.35 6.76 4.05
CA LYS A 191 -3.40 7.58 4.66
C LYS A 191 -4.36 6.80 5.56
N GLY A 192 -4.01 5.56 5.93
CA GLY A 192 -4.84 4.77 6.83
C GLY A 192 -4.49 3.29 6.95
N CYS A 193 -3.25 2.87 6.72
CA CYS A 193 -2.90 1.47 6.90
C CYS A 193 -3.14 1.03 8.35
N ARG A 194 -3.60 -0.20 8.53
CA ARG A 194 -3.73 -0.82 9.85
C ARG A 194 -2.39 -1.34 10.34
N ALA A 195 -1.64 -1.99 9.46
CA ALA A 195 -0.37 -2.58 9.82
C ALA A 195 0.69 -2.29 8.77
N LEU A 196 1.91 -2.00 9.23
CA LEU A 196 3.10 -1.89 8.41
C LEU A 196 4.19 -2.76 9.02
N LEU A 197 4.76 -3.66 8.22
CA LEU A 197 6.06 -4.25 8.49
C LEU A 197 7.02 -3.79 7.40
N SER A 198 8.07 -3.07 7.79
CA SER A 198 9.11 -2.66 6.87
C SER A 198 10.51 -3.04 7.36
N THR A 199 11.27 -3.64 6.45
CA THR A 199 12.65 -4.09 6.65
C THR A 199 13.51 -3.67 5.45
N GLY A 200 14.83 -3.61 5.61
CA GLY A 200 15.77 -3.03 4.66
C GLY A 200 16.62 -1.97 5.35
N ASP A 201 17.83 -1.68 4.87
CA ASP A 201 18.77 -0.81 5.61
C ASP A 201 18.23 0.62 5.74
N ASN A 202 17.57 1.14 4.71
CA ASN A 202 17.01 2.50 4.70
C ASN A 202 15.51 2.45 4.42
N VAL A 203 14.70 2.95 5.35
CA VAL A 203 13.24 2.88 5.26
C VAL A 203 12.63 4.24 5.59
N TYR A 204 11.78 4.74 4.69
CA TYR A 204 10.93 5.89 4.97
C TYR A 204 9.46 5.47 5.06
N ALA A 205 8.82 5.71 6.19
CA ALA A 205 7.41 5.43 6.41
C ALA A 205 6.68 6.68 6.95
N ARG A 206 5.74 7.21 6.18
CA ARG A 206 4.83 8.28 6.61
C ARG A 206 3.41 7.75 6.62
N ILE A 207 2.85 7.62 7.81
CA ILE A 207 1.55 7.00 8.06
C ILE A 207 0.63 8.05 8.68
N GLU A 208 -0.35 8.48 7.91
CA GLU A 208 -1.32 9.50 8.29
C GLU A 208 -2.70 8.89 8.46
N ASN A 209 -3.58 9.65 9.07
CA ASN A 209 -5.02 9.40 8.98
C ASN A 209 -5.67 10.54 8.24
N ALA A 210 -5.96 10.32 6.96
CA ALA A 210 -6.75 11.26 6.19
C ALA A 210 -8.16 10.70 6.03
N ALA A 211 -8.90 10.51 7.13
CA ALA A 211 -10.29 10.10 7.01
C ALA A 211 -11.11 11.21 6.36
N LEU A 212 -11.96 10.84 5.39
CA LEU A 212 -12.84 11.79 4.70
C LEU A 212 -14.00 12.29 5.58
N SER A 213 -14.26 11.63 6.71
CA SER A 213 -15.30 12.02 7.68
C SER A 213 -15.08 11.39 9.06
N GLU A 214 -15.72 11.95 10.09
CA GLU A 214 -15.71 11.40 11.46
C GLU A 214 -16.25 9.97 11.56
N LYS A 215 -17.15 9.55 10.65
CA LYS A 215 -17.70 8.18 10.64
C LYS A 215 -16.70 7.14 10.12
N VAL A 216 -15.74 7.57 9.29
CA VAL A 216 -14.71 6.72 8.68
C VAL A 216 -13.45 6.65 9.56
N ASN A 217 -13.28 7.59 10.51
CA ASN A 217 -12.21 7.57 11.52
C ASN A 217 -12.15 6.25 12.31
N TYR A 218 -13.27 5.54 12.45
CA TYR A 218 -13.35 4.30 13.23
C TYR A 218 -12.89 3.03 12.50
N LEU A 219 -12.59 3.09 11.18
CA LEU A 219 -12.14 1.89 10.46
C LEU A 219 -10.77 1.37 10.93
N VAL A 220 -9.91 2.28 11.41
CA VAL A 220 -8.60 1.93 11.97
C VAL A 220 -8.46 2.58 13.33
N GLU A 221 -8.90 1.87 14.37
CA GLU A 221 -8.80 2.35 15.75
C GLU A 221 -7.37 2.39 16.29
N LYS A 222 -6.48 1.57 15.71
CA LYS A 222 -5.10 1.43 16.14
C LYS A 222 -4.22 0.92 15.00
N GLN A 223 -3.03 1.50 14.88
CA GLN A 223 -2.01 1.08 13.94
C GLN A 223 -0.91 0.24 14.60
N GLU A 224 -0.39 -0.74 13.87
CA GLU A 224 0.76 -1.54 14.29
C GLU A 224 1.87 -1.37 13.26
N ILE A 225 2.93 -0.65 13.65
CA ILE A 225 4.01 -0.25 12.76
C ILE A 225 5.31 -0.86 13.27
N ILE A 226 5.97 -1.66 12.44
CA ILE A 226 7.25 -2.27 12.73
C ILE A 226 8.22 -1.87 11.61
N CYS A 227 9.21 -1.03 11.93
CA CYS A 227 10.22 -0.55 10.98
C CYS A 227 11.61 -0.89 11.50
N LEU A 228 12.22 -1.96 10.98
CA LEU A 228 13.47 -2.53 11.50
C LEU A 228 14.71 -2.19 10.67
N GLY A 229 14.61 -1.16 9.83
CA GLY A 229 15.75 -0.66 9.06
C GLY A 229 16.72 0.15 9.91
N LYS A 230 17.99 0.17 9.51
CA LYS A 230 19.04 0.96 10.19
C LYS A 230 18.67 2.43 10.16
N GLU A 231 18.47 3.01 8.98
CA GLU A 231 18.10 4.42 8.78
C GLU A 231 16.58 4.57 8.63
N SER A 232 15.83 4.18 9.68
CA SER A 232 14.37 4.29 9.68
C SER A 232 13.88 5.72 9.97
N ARG A 233 12.91 6.18 9.18
CA ARG A 233 12.21 7.46 9.34
C ARG A 233 10.71 7.20 9.44
N VAL A 234 10.12 7.37 10.62
CA VAL A 234 8.73 6.97 10.87
C VAL A 234 7.91 8.12 11.43
N SER A 235 6.76 8.43 10.81
CA SER A 235 5.77 9.37 11.35
C SER A 235 4.41 8.71 11.39
N THR A 236 3.76 8.70 12.55
CA THR A 236 2.34 8.34 12.71
C THR A 236 1.55 9.50 13.28
N ASP A 237 0.32 9.73 12.77
CA ASP A 237 -0.61 10.71 13.35
C ASP A 237 -1.71 10.06 14.21
N ASN A 238 -1.89 8.74 14.08
CA ASN A 238 -2.90 7.96 14.80
C ASN A 238 -2.37 7.33 16.08
N LYS A 239 -3.31 6.83 16.89
CA LYS A 239 -3.05 5.82 17.92
C LYS A 239 -2.29 4.64 17.29
N SER A 240 -1.09 4.39 17.77
CA SER A 240 -0.18 3.42 17.17
C SER A 240 0.67 2.68 18.20
N ILE A 241 1.07 1.47 17.86
CA ILE A 241 2.27 0.87 18.44
C ILE A 241 3.34 0.92 17.35
N VAL A 242 4.45 1.58 17.64
CA VAL A 242 5.57 1.72 16.72
C VAL A 242 6.78 1.00 17.31
N VAL A 243 7.34 0.04 16.57
CA VAL A 243 8.55 -0.70 16.93
C VAL A 243 9.66 -0.35 15.93
N VAL A 244 10.80 0.08 16.44
CA VAL A 244 11.95 0.54 15.66
C VAL A 244 13.26 0.03 16.25
N LYS A 245 14.34 0.04 15.45
CA LYS A 245 15.69 -0.23 15.95
C LYS A 245 16.37 1.06 16.44
N GLU A 246 17.35 0.89 17.32
CA GLU A 246 18.15 1.99 17.89
C GLU A 246 18.81 2.91 16.87
N ASP A 247 19.16 2.41 15.68
CA ASP A 247 19.84 3.17 14.63
C ASP A 247 18.91 4.14 13.87
N MET A 248 17.61 4.15 14.19
CA MET A 248 16.60 5.01 13.55
C MET A 248 17.05 6.47 13.47
N GLU A 249 16.82 7.10 12.32
CA GLU A 249 17.15 8.52 12.18
C GLU A 249 16.20 9.40 12.99
N TRP A 250 14.90 9.11 12.90
CA TRP A 250 13.88 9.78 13.70
C TRP A 250 12.54 9.04 13.68
N VAL A 251 11.77 9.25 14.74
CA VAL A 251 10.40 8.75 14.90
C VAL A 251 9.49 9.83 15.51
N LYS A 252 8.26 9.94 14.99
CA LYS A 252 7.14 10.67 15.58
C LYS A 252 5.97 9.70 15.73
N VAL A 253 5.34 9.70 16.90
CA VAL A 253 4.17 8.86 17.19
C VAL A 253 2.97 9.73 17.58
N GLY A 254 1.77 9.37 17.13
CA GLY A 254 0.53 10.09 17.46
C GLY A 254 0.13 9.95 18.93
N ILE A 255 -0.91 10.66 19.37
CA ILE A 255 -1.47 10.51 20.74
C ILE A 255 -1.95 9.08 21.01
N LYS A 256 -2.11 8.72 22.30
CA LYS A 256 -2.50 7.37 22.76
C LYS A 256 -1.58 6.23 22.25
N SER A 257 -0.35 6.52 21.89
CA SER A 257 0.58 5.57 21.25
C SER A 257 1.67 5.05 22.17
N ILE A 258 2.30 3.96 21.73
CA ILE A 258 3.49 3.36 22.34
C ILE A 258 4.61 3.35 21.30
N LEU A 259 5.79 3.82 21.70
CA LEU A 259 7.02 3.66 20.94
C LEU A 259 7.91 2.63 21.66
N ALA A 260 8.30 1.58 20.95
CA ALA A 260 9.24 0.57 21.41
C ALA A 260 10.53 0.65 20.58
N VAL A 261 11.67 0.85 21.24
CA VAL A 261 12.98 0.90 20.59
C VAL A 261 13.77 -0.33 20.99
N ILE A 262 14.07 -1.18 20.01
CA ILE A 262 14.94 -2.36 20.17
C ILE A 262 16.38 -1.86 20.18
N THR A 263 17.13 -2.21 21.23
CA THR A 263 18.50 -1.70 21.47
C THR A 263 19.37 -2.77 22.15
N MET A 264 20.65 -2.44 22.35
CA MET A 264 21.61 -3.23 23.11
C MET A 264 22.11 -2.44 24.33
N ILE A 265 21.98 -3.02 25.52
CA ILE A 265 22.51 -2.46 26.78
C ILE A 265 23.49 -3.46 27.39
N ASN A 266 24.76 -3.07 27.52
CA ASN A 266 25.84 -3.95 27.99
C ASN A 266 25.88 -5.29 27.22
N ASP A 267 25.84 -5.21 25.88
CA ASP A 267 25.81 -6.35 24.96
C ASP A 267 24.63 -7.32 25.14
N ARG A 268 23.54 -6.89 25.77
CA ARG A 268 22.30 -7.65 25.91
C ARG A 268 21.15 -7.00 25.15
N PRO A 269 20.33 -7.77 24.42
CA PRO A 269 19.13 -7.24 23.80
C PRO A 269 18.17 -6.66 24.84
N ASP A 270 17.68 -5.46 24.58
CA ASP A 270 16.71 -4.76 25.42
C ASP A 270 15.66 -4.03 24.57
N ILE A 271 14.55 -3.63 25.20
CA ILE A 271 13.47 -2.86 24.58
C ILE A 271 13.12 -1.69 25.49
N LEU A 272 13.36 -0.47 25.00
CA LEU A 272 12.93 0.76 25.67
C LEU A 272 11.50 1.10 25.25
N LEU A 273 10.64 1.39 26.22
CA LEU A 273 9.23 1.72 26.00
C LEU A 273 8.93 3.16 26.39
N PHE A 274 8.30 3.89 25.46
CA PHE A 274 7.86 5.27 25.62
C PHE A 274 6.38 5.40 25.26
N TYR A 275 5.71 6.38 25.86
CA TYR A 275 4.27 6.57 25.80
C TYR A 275 3.91 8.03 25.57
N THR A 276 2.87 8.27 24.78
CA THR A 276 2.26 9.60 24.61
C THR A 276 1.03 9.78 25.47
N GLU A 277 0.63 11.04 25.63
CA GLU A 277 -0.62 11.46 26.25
C GLU A 277 -1.88 10.93 25.55
N ASN A 278 -3.01 10.88 26.28
CA ASN A 278 -4.35 10.65 25.76
C ASN A 278 -5.04 11.98 25.33
N GLU A 279 -6.33 11.93 24.98
CA GLU A 279 -7.11 13.11 24.58
C GLU A 279 -7.30 14.15 25.71
N GLU A 280 -7.13 13.73 26.97
CA GLU A 280 -7.22 14.57 28.17
C GLU A 280 -5.85 15.09 28.62
N ASN A 281 -4.80 14.88 27.81
CA ASN A 281 -3.39 15.18 28.11
C ASN A 281 -2.80 14.36 29.28
N GLU A 282 -3.38 13.20 29.59
CA GLU A 282 -2.91 12.31 30.63
C GLU A 282 -2.08 11.16 30.06
N TYR A 283 -1.05 10.75 30.79
CA TYR A 283 -0.23 9.60 30.45
C TYR A 283 -0.74 8.33 31.13
N PRO A 284 -0.39 7.13 30.61
CA PRO A 284 -0.64 5.87 31.32
C PRO A 284 -0.14 5.90 32.77
N ALA A 285 -0.90 5.32 33.69
CA ALA A 285 -0.52 5.26 35.10
C ALA A 285 0.77 4.42 35.30
N ASN A 286 1.53 4.74 36.35
CA ASN A 286 2.73 4.01 36.78
C ASN A 286 3.89 3.97 35.77
N ILE A 287 4.01 4.96 34.88
CA ILE A 287 5.20 5.13 34.03
C ILE A 287 6.14 6.20 34.60
N ALA A 288 7.44 6.00 34.42
CA ALA A 288 8.45 6.98 34.83
C ALA A 288 8.44 8.21 33.89
N ASP A 289 8.90 9.37 34.37
CA ASP A 289 8.96 10.60 33.57
C ASP A 289 9.83 10.44 32.31
N ALA A 290 10.91 9.65 32.39
CA ALA A 290 11.78 9.35 31.25
C ALA A 290 11.08 8.55 30.13
N GLN A 291 9.93 7.94 30.41
CA GLN A 291 9.14 7.19 29.42
C GLN A 291 8.05 8.04 28.76
N LYS A 292 7.88 9.31 29.18
CA LYS A 292 6.87 10.22 28.64
C LYS A 292 7.41 10.97 27.42
N ILE A 293 6.70 10.90 26.30
CA ILE A 293 7.03 11.60 25.06
C ILE A 293 5.83 12.36 24.51
N ASN A 294 6.08 13.46 23.81
CA ASN A 294 5.06 14.34 23.23
C ASN A 294 4.78 13.95 21.78
N SER A 295 3.50 13.82 21.43
CA SER A 295 3.06 13.43 20.09
C SER A 295 3.42 14.42 18.97
N GLY A 296 3.72 15.67 19.32
CA GLY A 296 4.10 16.74 18.38
C GLY A 296 5.58 16.82 18.04
N TRP A 297 6.45 16.00 18.68
CA TRP A 297 7.89 16.07 18.50
C TRP A 297 8.46 14.86 17.73
N TYR A 298 9.63 15.08 17.13
CA TYR A 298 10.43 14.05 16.50
C TYR A 298 11.55 13.63 17.45
N TYR A 299 11.85 12.34 17.47
CA TYR A 299 12.77 11.75 18.43
C TYR A 299 13.79 10.84 17.76
N LYS A 300 14.99 10.76 18.31
CA LYS A 300 16.00 9.72 17.99
C LYS A 300 16.64 9.18 19.27
N LEU A 301 17.22 7.99 19.21
CA LEU A 301 18.02 7.47 20.32
C LEU A 301 19.45 8.02 20.21
N ASN A 302 20.00 8.54 21.31
CA ASN A 302 21.40 8.96 21.35
C ASN A 302 22.33 7.81 21.78
N GLU A 303 23.63 8.07 21.80
CA GLU A 303 24.66 7.09 22.21
C GLU A 303 24.49 6.59 23.65
N ASN A 304 23.89 7.41 24.53
CA ASN A 304 23.60 7.08 25.93
C ASN A 304 22.29 6.28 26.11
N LYS A 305 21.64 5.86 25.02
CA LYS A 305 20.34 5.16 25.02
C LYS A 305 19.20 6.00 25.59
N GLU A 306 19.29 7.32 25.45
CA GLU A 306 18.25 8.27 25.82
C GLU A 306 17.56 8.80 24.57
N LEU A 307 16.24 8.96 24.67
CA LEU A 307 15.45 9.52 23.58
C LEU A 307 15.57 11.06 23.59
N VAL A 308 16.14 11.61 22.52
CA VAL A 308 16.36 13.05 22.38
C VAL A 308 15.48 13.64 21.28
N LYS A 309 15.02 14.88 21.49
CA LYS A 309 14.24 15.61 20.49
C LYS A 309 15.13 16.03 19.33
N VAL A 310 14.58 15.99 18.12
CA VAL A 310 15.21 16.51 16.90
C VAL A 310 14.25 17.44 16.16
N ASN A 311 14.80 18.35 15.37
CA ASN A 311 13.99 19.20 14.49
C ASN A 311 13.30 18.34 13.43
N ASN A 312 12.12 18.76 12.99
CA ASN A 312 11.42 18.11 11.87
C ASN A 312 12.32 18.09 10.63
N PRO A 313 12.81 16.93 10.19
CA PRO A 313 13.75 16.85 9.07
C PRO A 313 13.08 17.00 7.71
N ASN A 314 11.74 16.97 7.65
CA ASN A 314 10.99 17.32 6.43
C ASN A 314 10.79 18.85 6.27
N TYR A 315 11.25 19.65 7.23
CA TYR A 315 11.30 21.12 7.13
C TYR A 315 12.74 21.53 6.81
N GLN A 316 13.09 21.60 5.52
CA GLN A 316 14.14 22.52 5.09
C GLN A 316 13.52 23.93 5.07
N PRO A 317 14.18 24.95 5.66
CA PRO A 317 13.66 26.33 5.63
C PRO A 317 13.46 26.88 4.22
#